data_AF-C3Y435-F1
#
_entry.id   AF-C3Y435-F1
#
_cell.length_a   1.000
_cell.length_b   1.000
_cell.length_c   1.000
_cell.angle_alpha   90.00
_cell.angle_beta   90.00
_cell.angle_gamma   90.00
#
_symmetry.space_group_name_H-M   'P 1'
#
loop_
_entity.id
_entity.type
_entity.pdbx_description
1 polymer ?
#
loop_
_entity_poly.entity_id
_entity_poly.type
_entity_poly.pdbx_seq_one_letter_code
_entity_poly.pdbx_strand_id
1 'polypeptide(L)'
;MTMSLMAWSSVLTSCLLLCVLPSTVGSIVITGICESDEQCIEARGEGWCCALWNLGDAPTVCKRMGEEGEACHISSNYLPYPFTGARRFWRCPCDPNLTCKVDDAESRIGTCTSG
;
A
#
# COMPACT_ATOMS: atom_id res chain seq x y z
N MET A 1 -5.40 42.58 -35.50
CA MET A 1 -6.23 42.10 -34.37
C MET A 1 -6.49 40.59 -34.40
N THR A 2 -5.77 39.79 -35.18
CA THR A 2 -5.94 38.32 -35.24
C THR A 2 -4.93 37.55 -34.38
N MET A 3 -3.76 38.15 -34.11
CA MET A 3 -2.68 37.53 -33.33
C MET A 3 -2.99 37.38 -31.83
N SER A 4 -3.79 38.29 -31.24
CA SER A 4 -4.14 38.22 -29.81
C SER A 4 -5.20 37.15 -29.49
N LEU A 5 -6.09 36.84 -30.43
CA LEU A 5 -7.14 35.83 -30.25
C LEU A 5 -6.58 34.41 -30.29
N MET A 6 -5.60 34.14 -31.16
CA MET A 6 -4.88 32.87 -31.21
C MET A 6 -4.05 32.64 -29.94
N ALA A 7 -3.41 33.69 -29.41
CA ALA A 7 -2.64 33.59 -28.17
C ALA A 7 -3.52 33.21 -26.97
N TRP A 8 -4.70 33.83 -26.82
CA TRP A 8 -5.63 33.47 -25.73
C TRP A 8 -6.23 32.08 -25.90
N SER A 9 -6.55 31.67 -27.12
CA SER A 9 -7.08 30.33 -27.38
C SER A 9 -6.05 29.26 -27.00
N SER A 10 -4.78 29.46 -27.35
CA SER A 10 -3.67 28.54 -27.02
C SER A 10 -3.46 28.42 -25.51
N VAL A 11 -3.53 29.55 -24.78
CA VAL A 11 -3.38 29.58 -23.32
C VAL A 11 -4.54 28.86 -22.64
N LEU A 12 -5.78 29.08 -23.10
CA LEU A 12 -6.96 28.41 -22.56
C LEU A 12 -6.90 26.89 -22.79
N THR A 13 -6.51 26.44 -23.98
CA THR A 13 -6.32 25.00 -24.26
C THR A 13 -5.19 24.38 -23.44
N SER A 14 -4.07 25.09 -23.27
CA SER A 14 -2.96 24.60 -22.44
C SER A 14 -3.35 24.47 -20.97
N CYS A 15 -4.13 25.42 -20.45
CA CYS A 15 -4.61 25.39 -19.07
C CYS A 15 -5.60 24.24 -18.85
N LEU A 16 -6.50 24.02 -19.82
CA LEU A 16 -7.45 22.91 -19.79
C LEU A 16 -6.73 21.55 -19.79
N LEU A 17 -5.67 21.38 -20.59
CA LEU A 17 -4.89 20.13 -20.59
C LEU A 17 -4.18 19.86 -19.26
N LEU A 18 -3.66 20.88 -18.58
CA LEU A 18 -3.01 20.70 -17.27
C LEU A 18 -4.01 20.29 -16.17
N CYS A 19 -5.27 20.74 -16.24
CA CYS A 19 -6.29 20.37 -15.26
C CYS A 19 -6.87 18.96 -15.46
N VAL A 20 -6.79 18.41 -16.68
CA VAL A 20 -7.35 17.09 -17.02
C VAL A 20 -6.31 15.97 -16.81
N LEU A 21 -5.03 16.30 -16.70
CA LEU A 21 -4.00 15.33 -16.34
C LEU A 21 -4.24 14.87 -14.89
N PRO A 22 -4.57 13.59 -14.66
CA PRO A 22 -4.65 13.08 -13.30
C PRO A 22 -3.27 13.23 -12.67
N SER A 23 -3.20 13.92 -11.55
CA SER A 23 -1.99 14.05 -10.72
C SER A 23 -1.71 12.73 -10.01
N THR A 24 -1.45 11.67 -10.76
CA THR A 24 -0.92 10.42 -10.23
C THR A 24 0.58 10.62 -10.04
N VAL A 25 0.96 11.34 -8.99
CA VAL A 25 2.32 11.28 -8.47
C VAL A 25 2.42 9.94 -7.76
N GLY A 26 2.61 8.88 -8.54
CA GLY A 26 2.89 7.54 -8.01
C GLY A 26 4.23 7.61 -7.28
N SER A 27 4.22 7.37 -5.97
CA SER A 27 5.45 7.26 -5.21
C SER A 27 6.18 5.99 -5.66
N ILE A 28 7.15 6.14 -6.58
CA ILE A 28 7.96 5.01 -7.01
C ILE A 28 8.86 4.57 -5.84
N VAL A 29 8.65 3.34 -5.38
CA VAL A 29 9.40 2.73 -4.27
C VAL A 29 10.77 2.23 -4.79
N ILE A 30 11.75 3.13 -4.91
CA ILE A 30 13.10 2.79 -5.45
C ILE A 30 13.89 1.92 -4.46
N THR A 31 13.72 2.13 -3.15
CA THR A 31 14.52 1.50 -2.09
C THR A 31 13.79 0.41 -1.33
N GLY A 32 12.53 0.13 -1.67
CA GLY A 32 11.68 -0.79 -0.91
C GLY A 32 10.93 -0.12 0.25
N ILE A 33 11.23 1.12 0.62
CA ILE A 33 10.56 1.88 1.69
C ILE A 33 9.18 2.35 1.23
N CYS A 34 8.20 2.30 2.13
CA CYS A 34 6.81 2.62 1.83
C CYS A 34 6.12 3.31 3.02
N GLU A 35 5.00 3.97 2.74
CA GLU A 35 4.13 4.59 3.75
C GLU A 35 2.73 3.96 3.81
N SER A 36 2.34 3.19 2.77
CA SER A 36 1.04 2.54 2.70
C SER A 36 1.05 1.31 1.80
N ASP A 37 0.04 0.44 1.94
CA ASP A 37 -0.09 -0.74 1.08
C ASP A 37 -0.28 -0.34 -0.39
N GLU A 38 -0.98 0.77 -0.67
CA GLU A 38 -1.22 1.24 -2.03
C GLU A 38 0.09 1.55 -2.77
N GLN A 39 1.10 2.14 -2.11
CA GLN A 39 2.41 2.38 -2.72
C GLN A 39 3.10 1.07 -3.11
N CYS A 40 2.96 0.01 -2.29
CA CYS A 40 3.52 -1.29 -2.59
C CYS A 40 2.77 -2.02 -3.71
N ILE A 41 1.44 -1.89 -3.75
CA ILE A 41 0.61 -2.45 -4.81
C ILE A 41 0.90 -1.75 -6.14
N GLU A 42 1.02 -0.43 -6.15
CA GLU A 42 1.39 0.34 -7.34
C GLU A 42 2.80 -0.05 -7.85
N ALA A 43 3.76 -0.23 -6.93
CA ALA A 43 5.14 -0.54 -7.28
C ALA A 43 5.41 -2.01 -7.64
N ARG A 44 4.68 -2.97 -7.04
CA ARG A 44 5.00 -4.41 -7.12
C ARG A 44 3.82 -5.32 -7.48
N GLY A 45 2.60 -4.79 -7.54
CA GLY A 45 1.37 -5.52 -7.81
C GLY A 45 0.65 -6.00 -6.54
N GLU A 46 -0.49 -6.66 -6.75
CA GLU A 46 -1.27 -7.28 -5.68
C GLU A 46 -0.46 -8.29 -4.86
N GLY A 47 -0.85 -8.51 -3.60
CA GLY A 47 -0.15 -9.42 -2.70
C GLY A 47 1.05 -8.79 -1.98
N TRP A 48 1.19 -7.46 -2.03
CA TRP A 48 2.23 -6.70 -1.35
C TRP A 48 1.64 -5.70 -0.37
N CYS A 49 2.27 -5.58 0.80
CA CYS A 49 1.85 -4.64 1.84
C CYS A 49 3.04 -3.83 2.35
N CYS A 50 2.75 -2.75 3.07
CA CYS A 50 3.75 -1.92 3.73
C CYS A 50 3.84 -2.24 5.23
N ALA A 51 4.96 -2.85 5.66
CA ALA A 51 5.15 -3.32 7.03
C ALA A 51 6.58 -3.06 7.54
N LEU A 52 6.77 -2.98 8.86
CA LEU A 52 8.11 -2.78 9.46
C LEU A 52 9.12 -3.82 8.97
N TRP A 53 10.34 -3.41 8.62
CA TRP A 53 11.40 -4.34 8.22
C TRP A 53 11.67 -5.41 9.29
N ASN A 54 11.81 -4.98 10.54
CA ASN A 54 12.02 -5.82 11.73
C ASN A 54 11.32 -5.21 12.95
N LEU A 55 11.62 -5.74 14.14
CA LEU A 55 11.16 -5.20 15.42
C LEU A 55 11.83 -3.86 15.74
N GLY A 56 11.13 -2.99 16.47
CA GLY A 56 11.63 -1.70 16.95
C GLY A 56 11.33 -0.54 15.99
N ASP A 57 12.22 0.47 15.97
CA ASP A 57 12.07 1.70 15.17
C ASP A 57 12.52 1.53 13.71
N ALA A 58 12.20 0.37 13.14
CA ALA A 58 12.58 0.01 11.78
C ALA A 58 11.80 0.83 10.73
N PRO A 59 12.39 1.14 9.57
CA PRO A 59 11.59 1.67 8.46
C PRO A 59 10.59 0.61 7.97
N THR A 60 9.49 1.09 7.40
CA THR A 60 8.49 0.24 6.75
C THR A 60 8.87 -0.01 5.30
N VAL A 61 8.72 -1.25 4.87
CA VAL A 61 9.08 -1.69 3.52
C VAL A 61 8.02 -2.57 2.91
N CYS A 62 8.03 -2.65 1.57
CA CYS A 62 7.15 -3.54 0.84
C CYS A 62 7.54 -5.00 1.09
N LYS A 63 6.58 -5.78 1.60
CA LYS A 63 6.70 -7.22 1.86
C LYS A 63 5.54 -7.97 1.22
N ARG A 64 5.75 -9.27 1.00
CA ARG A 64 4.70 -10.19 0.52
C ARG A 64 3.71 -10.48 1.64
N MET A 65 2.45 -10.74 1.26
CA MET A 65 1.43 -11.28 2.17
C MET A 65 1.86 -12.60 2.81
N GLY A 66 1.32 -12.87 3.99
CA GLY A 66 1.65 -14.06 4.77
C GLY A 66 1.09 -15.33 4.14
N GLU A 67 1.94 -16.34 4.01
CA GLU A 67 1.57 -17.66 3.49
C GLU A 67 1.10 -18.59 4.63
N GLU A 68 0.56 -19.75 4.28
CA GLU A 68 0.10 -20.73 5.27
C GLU A 68 1.24 -21.15 6.22
N GLY A 69 0.97 -21.22 7.52
CA GLY A 69 1.97 -21.53 8.54
C GLY A 69 2.84 -20.35 8.97
N GLU A 70 2.70 -19.18 8.35
CA GLU A 70 3.46 -17.99 8.73
C GLU A 70 2.85 -17.22 9.90
N ALA A 71 3.70 -16.60 10.71
CA ALA A 71 3.29 -15.78 11.84
C ALA A 71 2.54 -14.52 11.39
N CYS A 72 1.42 -14.24 12.05
CA CYS A 72 0.56 -13.10 11.78
C CYS A 72 0.13 -12.42 13.08
N HIS A 73 -0.28 -11.15 13.00
CA HIS A 73 -0.94 -10.46 14.11
C HIS A 73 -2.46 -10.51 13.92
N ILE A 74 -3.22 -10.78 14.98
CA ILE A 74 -4.69 -10.95 14.94
C ILE A 74 -5.43 -9.76 14.33
N SER A 75 -4.82 -8.56 14.39
CA SER A 75 -5.35 -7.37 13.73
C SER A 75 -5.47 -7.45 12.22
N SER A 76 -4.75 -8.37 11.60
CA SER A 76 -4.82 -8.61 10.17
C SER A 76 -6.20 -9.10 9.72
N ASN A 77 -7.00 -9.68 10.62
CA ASN A 77 -8.34 -10.18 10.30
C ASN A 77 -9.39 -9.06 10.16
N TYR A 78 -9.13 -7.87 10.70
CA TYR A 78 -10.09 -6.77 10.71
C TYR A 78 -9.54 -5.44 10.18
N LEU A 79 -8.21 -5.32 10.03
CA LEU A 79 -7.62 -4.21 9.30
C LEU A 79 -7.81 -4.43 7.79
N PRO A 80 -8.24 -3.41 7.03
CA PRO A 80 -8.45 -3.56 5.61
C PRO A 80 -7.12 -3.82 4.87
N TYR A 81 -7.24 -4.40 3.68
CA TYR A 81 -6.21 -4.45 2.66
C TYR A 81 -6.84 -3.95 1.34
N PRO A 82 -6.27 -2.93 0.68
CA PRO A 82 -5.11 -2.15 1.10
C PRO A 82 -5.36 -1.30 2.36
N PHE A 83 -4.31 -1.09 3.15
CA PHE A 83 -4.32 -0.17 4.29
C PHE A 83 -3.66 1.16 3.91
N THR A 84 -4.41 2.25 4.08
CA THR A 84 -3.98 3.64 3.83
C THR A 84 -3.11 4.15 4.99
N GLY A 85 -2.02 3.44 5.25
CA GLY A 85 -1.03 3.71 6.29
C GLY A 85 -0.06 2.54 6.40
N ALA A 86 0.95 2.67 7.25
CA ALA A 86 1.95 1.62 7.41
C ALA A 86 1.58 0.66 8.54
N ARG A 87 1.79 -0.63 8.32
CA ARG A 87 1.50 -1.68 9.30
C ARG A 87 2.60 -1.69 10.36
N ARG A 88 2.18 -1.68 11.63
CA ARG A 88 3.10 -1.75 12.79
C ARG A 88 3.60 -3.16 13.10
N PHE A 89 2.94 -4.20 12.59
CA PHE A 89 3.48 -5.54 12.69
C PHE A 89 4.51 -5.74 11.59
N TRP A 90 5.61 -6.43 11.86
CA TRP A 90 6.70 -6.62 10.90
C TRP A 90 6.36 -7.61 9.77
N ARG A 91 5.17 -8.20 9.79
CA ARG A 91 4.63 -9.00 8.69
C ARG A 91 3.38 -8.37 8.11
N CYS A 92 3.15 -8.70 6.85
CA CYS A 92 1.91 -8.43 6.16
C CYS A 92 0.76 -9.28 6.69
N PRO A 93 -0.51 -8.89 6.40
CA PRO A 93 -1.65 -9.77 6.60
C PRO A 93 -1.48 -11.07 5.82
N CYS A 94 -2.18 -12.12 6.25
CA CYS A 94 -2.25 -13.37 5.50
C CYS A 94 -2.83 -13.13 4.10
N ASP A 95 -2.51 -14.03 3.16
CA ASP A 95 -3.17 -14.11 1.86
C ASP A 95 -4.71 -14.06 2.00
N PRO A 96 -5.46 -13.48 1.05
CA PRO A 96 -6.92 -13.37 1.15
C PRO A 96 -7.68 -14.69 1.39
N ASN A 97 -7.07 -15.84 1.10
CA ASN A 97 -7.67 -17.16 1.34
C ASN A 97 -7.35 -17.74 2.74
N LEU A 98 -6.61 -17.01 3.56
CA LEU A 98 -6.11 -17.43 4.86
C LEU A 98 -6.61 -16.48 5.95
N THR A 99 -6.75 -17.00 7.18
CA THR A 99 -7.12 -16.21 8.36
C THR A 99 -6.03 -16.34 9.41
N CYS A 100 -5.76 -15.25 10.14
CA CYS A 100 -4.85 -15.30 11.28
C CYS A 100 -5.53 -15.95 12.48
N LYS A 101 -5.09 -17.14 12.88
CA LYS A 101 -5.64 -17.88 14.02
C LYS A 101 -4.67 -17.88 15.18
N VAL A 102 -5.13 -17.49 16.36
CA VAL A 102 -4.34 -17.54 17.60
C VAL A 102 -4.61 -18.86 18.32
N ASP A 103 -3.55 -19.51 18.81
CA ASP A 103 -3.65 -20.77 19.56
C ASP A 103 -4.10 -20.53 21.01
N ASP A 104 -3.64 -19.43 21.60
CA ASP A 104 -4.01 -18.99 22.95
C ASP A 104 -4.87 -17.72 22.87
N ALA A 105 -5.99 -17.70 23.61
CA ALA A 105 -6.91 -16.56 23.62
C ALA A 105 -6.27 -15.24 24.14
N GLU A 106 -5.17 -15.34 24.88
CA GLU A 106 -4.42 -14.19 25.37
C GLU A 106 -3.35 -13.69 24.37
N SER A 107 -2.98 -14.52 23.39
CA SER A 107 -2.00 -14.15 22.37
C SER A 107 -2.62 -13.23 21.31
N ARG A 108 -1.81 -12.27 20.85
CA ARG A 108 -2.13 -11.43 19.67
C ARG A 108 -1.39 -11.89 18.42
N ILE A 109 -0.49 -12.85 18.57
CA ILE A 109 0.30 -13.45 17.50
C ILE A 109 -0.27 -14.84 17.24
N GLY A 110 -0.63 -15.07 15.99
CA GLY A 110 -1.17 -16.33 15.51
C GLY A 110 -0.41 -16.81 14.29
N THR A 111 -1.04 -17.77 13.61
CA THR A 111 -0.53 -18.36 12.38
C THR A 111 -1.56 -18.22 11.27
N CYS A 112 -1.12 -17.96 10.05
CA CYS A 112 -1.98 -17.96 8.88
C CYS A 112 -2.43 -19.40 8.58
N THR A 113 -3.73 -19.64 8.60
CA THR A 113 -4.34 -20.96 8.36
C THR A 113 -5.47 -20.85 7.36
N SER A 114 -5.65 -21.87 6.52
CA SER A 114 -6.88 -22.00 5.72
C SER A 114 -8.08 -22.13 6.64
N GLY A 115 -9.11 -21.31 6.40
CA GLY A 115 -10.38 -21.36 7.13
C GLY A 115 -11.18 -22.63 6.88
#